data_AF-A0A6V7L826-F1
#
_entry.id   AF-A0A6V7L826-F1
#
_cell.length_a   1.000
_cell.length_b   1.000
_cell.length_c   1.000
_cell.angle_alpha   90.00
_cell.angle_beta   90.00
_cell.angle_gamma   90.00
#
_symmetry.space_group_name_H-M   'P 1'
#
loop_
_entity.id
_entity.type
_entity.pdbx_description
1 polymer ?
#
loop_
_entity_poly.entity_id
_entity_poly.type
_entity_poly.pdbx_seq_one_letter_code
_entity_poly.pdbx_strand_id
1 'polypeptide(L)'
;LAWMIIPLRLNLHYNGFNYHSWQLFIAIIGIPTFIMSLVLMRYPESPKFLLSRGRNREALEVLKEIYAANTGKNKSEYPVMKISSTSHNKFIVG
;
A
#
# COMPACT_ATOMS: atom_id res chain seq x y z
N LEU A 1 16.60 7.74 14.25
CA LEU A 1 15.74 8.96 14.25
C LEU A 1 15.44 9.45 15.66
N ALA A 2 14.72 8.69 16.49
CA ALA A 2 14.37 9.11 17.85
C ALA A 2 15.60 9.49 18.70
N TRP A 3 16.64 8.66 18.70
CA TRP A 3 17.88 8.93 19.45
C TRP A 3 18.71 10.13 18.96
N MET A 4 18.48 10.61 17.73
CA MET A 4 19.12 11.84 17.22
C MET A 4 18.32 13.10 17.53
N ILE A 5 16.98 12.99 17.59
CA ILE A 5 16.06 14.13 17.70
C ILE A 5 15.69 14.43 19.16
N ILE A 6 15.57 13.40 20.01
CA ILE A 6 15.20 13.53 21.44
C ILE A 6 16.24 14.30 22.28
N PRO A 7 17.57 14.11 22.13
CA PRO A 7 18.55 14.87 22.92
C PRO A 7 18.69 16.33 22.47
N LEU A 8 18.11 16.70 21.33
CA LEU A 8 18.11 18.05 20.82
C LEU A 8 17.13 18.87 21.68
N ARG A 9 17.60 19.55 22.74
CA ARG A 9 16.75 20.44 23.57
C ARG A 9 16.43 21.73 22.82
N LEU A 10 15.65 21.63 21.74
CA LEU A 10 15.14 22.79 21.02
C LEU A 10 13.99 23.39 21.82
N ASN A 11 14.25 24.50 22.51
CA ASN A 11 13.22 25.42 22.98
C ASN A 11 13.16 26.58 21.99
N LEU A 12 12.65 26.30 20.80
CA LEU A 12 12.50 27.33 19.77
C LEU A 12 11.27 28.15 20.11
N HIS A 13 11.50 29.36 20.61
CA HIS A 13 10.46 30.33 20.88
C HIS A 13 10.27 31.18 19.61
N TYR A 14 9.30 30.81 18.80
CA TYR A 14 8.98 31.53 17.56
C TYR A 14 7.52 31.98 17.61
N ASN A 15 7.30 33.29 17.45
CA ASN A 15 5.97 33.91 17.43
C ASN A 15 5.09 33.64 18.68
N GLY A 16 5.69 33.48 19.86
CA GLY A 16 4.97 33.20 21.12
C GLY A 16 4.61 31.73 21.34
N PHE A 17 5.00 30.83 20.44
CA PHE A 17 4.81 29.39 20.57
C PHE A 17 6.12 28.69 20.91
N ASN A 18 6.06 27.78 21.89
CA ASN A 18 7.18 26.93 22.29
C ASN A 18 7.13 25.61 21.53
N TYR A 19 7.96 25.49 20.50
CA TYR A 19 8.09 24.24 19.75
C TYR A 19 9.04 23.30 20.48
N HIS A 20 8.52 22.12 20.84
CA HIS A 20 9.28 21.08 21.53
C HIS A 20 9.81 20.05 20.54
N SER A 21 10.96 19.44 20.84
CA SER A 21 11.65 18.46 19.98
C SER A 21 10.79 17.26 19.58
N TRP A 22 9.82 16.87 20.42
CA TRP A 22 8.89 15.79 20.10
C TRP A 22 7.89 16.14 18.99
N GLN A 23 7.52 17.42 18.84
CA GLN A 23 6.64 17.88 17.76
C GLN A 23 7.38 17.80 16.41
N LEU A 24 8.66 18.16 16.40
CA LEU A 24 9.52 18.00 15.23
C LEU A 24 9.69 16.51 14.88
N PHE A 25 9.86 15.65 15.87
CA PHE A 25 9.89 14.19 15.65
C PHE A 25 8.62 13.70 14.95
N ILE A 26 7.43 14.10 15.43
CA ILE A 26 6.15 13.74 14.81
C ILE A 26 6.04 14.30 13.39
N ALA A 27 6.45 15.54 13.15
CA ALA A 27 6.43 16.12 11.81
C ALA A 27 7.34 15.32 10.84
N ILE A 28 8.55 15.00 11.27
CA ILE A 28 9.53 14.24 10.46
C ILE A 28 9.03 12.85 10.12
N ILE A 29 8.40 12.13 11.05
CA ILE A 29 7.83 10.80 10.77
C ILE A 29 6.49 10.88 10.03
N GLY A 30 5.74 11.97 10.22
CA GLY A 30 4.47 12.21 9.56
C GLY A 30 4.63 12.39 8.05
N ILE A 31 5.69 13.06 7.60
CA ILE A 31 5.98 13.28 6.18
C ILE A 31 6.08 11.96 5.38
N PRO A 32 6.97 11.00 5.69
CA PRO A 32 7.06 9.74 4.95
C PRO A 32 5.79 8.90 5.11
N THR A 33 5.11 8.98 6.27
CA THR A 33 3.82 8.29 6.47
C THR A 33 2.73 8.83 5.54
N PHE A 34 2.67 10.15 5.37
CA PHE A 34 1.74 10.81 4.46
C PHE A 34 2.08 10.52 2.99
N ILE A 35 3.36 10.53 2.63
CA ILE A 35 3.79 10.11 1.28
C ILE A 35 3.38 8.65 1.03
N MET A 36 3.59 7.77 2.00
CA MET A 36 3.20 6.35 1.89
C MET A 36 1.69 6.19 1.74
N SER A 37 0.87 6.97 2.46
CA SER A 37 -0.60 6.90 2.32
C SER A 37 -1.07 7.36 0.94
N LEU A 38 -0.47 8.43 0.38
CA LEU A 38 -0.74 8.88 -0.98
C LEU A 38 -0.38 7.82 -2.02
N VAL A 39 0.75 7.14 -1.82
CA VAL A 39 1.19 6.04 -2.68
C VAL A 39 0.21 4.87 -2.59
N LEU A 40 -0.19 4.46 -1.38
CA LEU A 40 -1.16 3.39 -1.14
C LEU A 40 -2.51 3.63 -1.84
N MET A 41 -2.98 4.87 -1.92
CA MET A 41 -4.21 5.20 -2.67
C MET A 41 -4.12 4.90 -4.16
N ARG A 42 -2.91 4.77 -4.72
CA ARG A 42 -2.67 4.42 -6.14
C ARG A 42 -2.41 2.93 -6.36
N TYR A 43 -2.25 2.15 -5.30
CA TYR A 43 -2.05 0.71 -5.44
C TYR A 43 -3.37 0.05 -5.87
N PRO A 44 -3.34 -0.79 -6.92
CA PRO A 44 -4.52 -1.55 -7.29
C PRO A 44 -4.88 -2.52 -6.16
N GLU A 45 -6.18 -2.79 -6.02
CA GLU A 45 -6.68 -3.80 -5.09
C GLU A 45 -6.01 -5.15 -5.32
N SER A 46 -5.76 -5.89 -4.23
CA SER A 46 -5.10 -7.19 -4.34
C SER A 46 -5.87 -8.13 -5.29
N PRO A 47 -5.22 -8.78 -6.27
CA PRO A 47 -5.88 -9.73 -7.17
C PRO A 47 -6.67 -10.81 -6.43
N LYS A 48 -6.18 -11.23 -5.26
CA LYS A 48 -6.84 -12.21 -4.39
C LYS A 48 -8.17 -11.68 -3.84
N PHE A 49 -8.23 -10.40 -3.48
CA PHE A 49 -9.47 -9.75 -3.04
C PHE A 49 -10.47 -9.61 -4.20
N LEU A 50 -10.00 -9.24 -5.39
CA LEU A 50 -10.87 -9.16 -6.57
C LEU A 50 -11.45 -10.54 -6.93
N LEU A 51 -10.65 -11.60 -6.86
CA LEU A 51 -11.10 -12.99 -7.06
C LEU A 51 -12.15 -13.44 -6.03
N SER A 52 -11.99 -13.09 -4.75
CA SER A 52 -12.96 -13.48 -3.71
C SER A 52 -14.31 -12.79 -3.87
N ARG A 53 -14.34 -11.62 -4.52
CA ARG A 53 -15.56 -10.88 -4.87
C ARG A 53 -16.16 -11.29 -6.22
N GLY A 54 -15.62 -12.34 -6.86
CA GLY A 54 -16.07 -12.81 -8.17
C GLY A 54 -15.67 -11.90 -9.35
N ARG A 55 -14.84 -10.87 -9.11
CA ARG A 55 -14.35 -9.91 -10.11
C ARG A 55 -13.14 -10.47 -10.85
N ASN A 56 -13.32 -11.64 -11.47
CA ASN A 56 -12.24 -12.42 -12.09
C ASN A 56 -11.51 -11.67 -13.23
N ARG A 57 -12.25 -10.90 -14.04
CA ARG A 57 -11.67 -10.10 -15.14
C ARG A 57 -10.74 -9.01 -14.61
N GLU A 58 -11.14 -8.33 -13.56
CA GLU A 58 -10.35 -7.24 -12.97
C GLU A 58 -9.11 -7.79 -12.26
N ALA A 59 -9.26 -8.90 -11.54
CA ALA A 59 -8.12 -9.61 -10.97
C ALA A 59 -7.09 -10.00 -12.04
N LEU A 60 -7.55 -10.40 -13.24
CA LEU A 60 -6.67 -10.77 -14.34
C LEU A 60 -5.91 -9.56 -14.89
N GLU A 61 -6.56 -8.41 -15.02
CA GLU A 61 -5.90 -7.17 -15.46
C GLU A 61 -4.83 -6.71 -14.46
N VAL A 62 -5.12 -6.76 -13.15
CA VAL A 62 -4.12 -6.44 -12.12
C VAL A 62 -2.94 -7.42 -12.17
N LEU A 63 -3.17 -8.71 -12.44
CA LEU A 63 -2.08 -9.68 -12.60
C LEU A 63 -1.22 -9.41 -13.85
N LYS A 64 -1.84 -9.00 -14.97
CA LYS A 64 -1.10 -8.58 -16.17
C LYS A 64 -0.24 -7.35 -15.90
N GLU A 65 -0.77 -6.39 -15.12
CA GLU A 65 -0.02 -5.21 -14.69
C GLU A 65 1.18 -5.56 -13.82
N ILE A 66 0.99 -6.43 -12.83
CA ILE A 66 2.06 -6.93 -11.99
C ILE A 66 3.11 -7.68 -12.82
N TYR A 67 2.68 -8.51 -13.77
CA TYR A 67 3.58 -9.23 -14.67
C TYR A 67 4.43 -8.28 -15.51
N ALA A 68 3.81 -7.27 -16.14
CA ALA A 68 4.52 -6.27 -16.93
C ALA A 68 5.49 -5.44 -16.09
N ALA A 69 5.08 -5.03 -14.89
CA ALA A 69 5.93 -4.29 -13.96
C ALA A 69 7.14 -5.12 -13.47
N ASN A 70 6.96 -6.42 -13.21
CA ASN A 70 8.03 -7.28 -12.69
C ASN A 70 9.00 -7.78 -13.77
N THR A 71 8.50 -8.03 -14.99
CA THR A 71 9.30 -8.63 -16.07
C THR A 71 9.78 -7.62 -17.11
N GLY A 72 9.17 -6.44 -17.16
CA GLY A 72 9.37 -5.45 -18.21
C GLY A 72 8.74 -5.85 -19.56
N LYS A 73 8.05 -6.99 -19.64
CA LYS A 73 7.41 -7.48 -20.87
C LYS A 73 6.00 -6.90 -21.06
N ASN A 74 5.43 -7.03 -22.26
CA ASN A 74 4.10 -6.51 -22.52
C ASN A 74 3.02 -7.30 -21.74
N LYS A 75 1.95 -6.61 -21.33
CA LYS A 75 0.76 -7.23 -20.72
C LYS A 75 0.15 -8.35 -21.59
N SER A 76 0.30 -8.26 -22.92
CA SER A 76 -0.20 -9.26 -23.88
C SER A 76 0.53 -10.60 -23.83
N GLU A 77 1.77 -10.62 -23.33
CA GLU A 77 2.58 -11.84 -23.18
C GLU A 77 2.25 -12.60 -21.89
N TYR A 78 1.26 -12.14 -21.12
CA TYR A 78 0.85 -12.78 -19.89
C TYR A 78 0.25 -14.17 -20.20
N PRO A 79 0.81 -15.27 -19.65
CA PRO A 79 0.46 -16.63 -20.07
C PRO A 79 -0.93 -17.11 -19.59
N VAL A 80 -1.57 -16.39 -18.66
CA VAL A 80 -2.86 -16.79 -18.08
C VAL A 80 -3.98 -15.96 -18.70
N MET A 81 -4.96 -16.64 -19.32
CA MET A 81 -6.10 -15.99 -19.99
C MET A 81 -7.38 -15.97 -19.14
N LYS A 82 -7.55 -16.91 -18.20
CA LYS A 82 -8.72 -16.99 -17.32
C LYS A 82 -8.29 -17.46 -15.94
N ILE A 83 -8.88 -16.85 -14.92
CA ILE A 83 -8.73 -17.23 -13.51
C ILE A 83 -10.12 -17.37 -12.91
N SER A 84 -10.37 -18.48 -12.22
CA SER A 84 -11.60 -18.73 -11.48
C SER A 84 -11.25 -18.95 -10.01
N SER A 85 -11.95 -18.26 -9.12
CA SER A 85 -11.94 -18.61 -7.71
C SER A 85 -12.78 -19.88 -7.54
N THR A 86 -12.15 -21.01 -7.24
CA THR A 86 -12.88 -22.21 -6.78
C THR A 86 -13.47 -21.88 -5.42
N SER A 87 -14.70 -21.36 -5.44
CA SER A 87 -15.50 -21.13 -4.24
C SER A 87 -15.61 -22.47 -3.51
N HIS A 88 -14.94 -22.60 -2.36
CA HIS A 88 -15.09 -23.73 -1.45
C HIS A 88 -16.48 -23.65 -0.83
N ASN A 89 -17.48 -24.05 -1.61
CA ASN A 89 -18.81 -24.35 -1.11
C ASN A 89 -19.26 -25.69 -1.69
N LYS A 90 -18.55 -26.75 -1.30
CA LYS A 90 -19.14 -28.08 -1.27
C LYS A 90 -19.96 -28.14 0.00
N PHE A 91 -21.23 -27.77 -0.12
CA PHE A 91 -22.26 -28.28 0.76
C PHE A 91 -22.17 -29.81 0.74
N ILE A 92 -21.63 -30.37 1.82
CA ILE A 92 -21.80 -31.76 2.20
C ILE A 92 -22.08 -31.73 3.69
N VAL A 93 -23.36 -31.58 4.02
CA VAL A 93 -23.94 -32.30 5.14
C VAL A 93 -25.25 -32.85 4.58
N GLY A 94 -25.30 -34.19 4.48
CA GLY A 94 -26.48 -34.94 4.07
C GLY A 94 -27.49 -35.11 5.18
#